data_AF-A0A1C4DTE5-F1
#
_entry.id   AF-A0A1C4DTE5-F1
#
_cell.length_a   1.000
_cell.length_b   1.000
_cell.length_c   1.000
_cell.angle_alpha   90.00
_cell.angle_beta   90.00
_cell.angle_gamma   90.00
#
_symmetry.space_group_name_H-M   'P 1'
#
loop_
_entity.id
_entity.type
_entity.pdbx_description
1 polymer ?
#
loop_
_entity_poly.entity_id
_entity_poly.type
_entity_poly.pdbx_seq_one_letter_code
_entity_poly.pdbx_strand_id
1 'polypeptide(L)' 'MMFFEIVCFSCKNVFRVYEGSEKYKRFKEKPKGTYCCDECSHKIQLEAIKHLFR' A
#
# COMPACT_ATOMS: atom_id res chain seq x y z
N MET A 1 -4.61 -1.76 -20.38
CA MET A 1 -4.33 -2.34 -19.06
C MET A 1 -4.87 -1.37 -18.01
N MET A 2 -5.85 -1.79 -17.20
CA MET A 2 -6.53 -0.91 -16.23
C MET A 2 -5.66 -0.74 -14.97
N PHE A 3 -5.60 0.46 -14.42
CA PHE A 3 -4.92 0.74 -13.14
C PHE A 3 -5.67 1.79 -12.34
N PHE A 4 -5.50 1.75 -11.02
CA PHE A 4 -5.95 2.80 -10.11
C PHE A 4 -4.75 3.61 -9.62
N GLU A 5 -4.94 4.92 -9.53
CA GLU A 5 -3.98 5.82 -8.89
C GLU A 5 -4.44 6.06 -7.45
N ILE A 6 -3.63 5.63 -6.50
CA ILE A 6 -3.92 5.70 -5.08
C ILE A 6 -2.88 6.58 -4.41
N VAL A 7 -3.31 7.47 -3.53
CA VAL A 7 -2.41 8.29 -2.71
C VAL A 7 -1.96 7.47 -1.51
N CYS A 8 -0.65 7.36 -1.31
CA CYS A 8 -0.10 6.74 -0.12
C CYS A 8 -0.43 7.59 1.12
N PHE A 9 -0.99 6.96 2.14
CA PHE A 9 -1.30 7.64 3.40
C PHE A 9 -0.06 8.20 4.12
N SER A 10 1.07 7.50 4.09
CA SER A 10 2.29 7.92 4.79
C SER A 10 3.06 9.03 4.05
N CYS A 11 3.41 8.82 2.78
CA CYS A 11 4.27 9.75 2.04
C CYS A 11 3.50 10.69 1.10
N LYS A 12 2.18 10.55 0.98
CA LYS A 12 1.32 11.32 0.07
C LYS A 12 1.67 11.19 -1.42
N ASN A 13 2.58 10.29 -1.77
CA ASN A 13 2.90 9.99 -3.17
C ASN A 13 1.78 9.18 -3.82
N VAL A 14 1.50 9.49 -5.08
CA VAL A 14 0.59 8.70 -5.91
C VAL A 14 1.32 7.46 -6.40
N PHE A 15 0.72 6.29 -6.23
CA PHE A 15 1.22 5.04 -6.78
C PHE A 15 0.13 4.33 -7.57
N ARG A 16 0.57 3.56 -8.58
CA ARG A 16 -0.32 2.85 -9.49
C ARG A 16 -0.53 1.43 -9.03
N VAL A 17 -1.79 1.02 -8.95
CA VAL A 17 -2.21 -0.33 -8.65
C VAL A 17 -2.80 -0.94 -9.90
N TYR A 18 -2.07 -1.89 -10.48
CA TYR A 18 -2.45 -2.54 -11.72
C TYR A 18 -3.46 -3.66 -11.49
N GLU A 19 -4.38 -3.80 -12.45
CA GLU A 19 -5.33 -4.90 -12.50
C GLU A 19 -4.60 -6.26 -12.46
N GLY A 20 -5.13 -7.19 -11.66
CA GLY A 20 -4.54 -8.50 -11.41
C GLY A 20 -3.72 -8.60 -10.11
N SER A 21 -3.31 -7.47 -9.53
CA SER A 21 -2.65 -7.47 -8.22
C SER A 21 -3.65 -7.66 -7.07
N GLU A 22 -3.20 -8.25 -5.94
CA GLU A 22 -4.03 -8.34 -4.73
C GLU A 22 -4.43 -6.96 -4.21
N LYS A 23 -3.53 -5.96 -4.32
CA LYS A 23 -3.82 -4.57 -3.96
C LYS A 23 -5.01 -4.03 -4.76
N TYR A 24 -5.12 -4.39 -6.04
CA TYR A 24 -6.25 -3.99 -6.89
C TYR A 24 -7.57 -4.58 -6.43
N LYS A 25 -7.59 -5.88 -6.11
CA LYS A 25 -8.78 -6.56 -5.57
C LYS A 25 -9.22 -5.91 -4.26
N ARG A 26 -8.28 -5.72 -3.32
CA ARG A 26 -8.55 -5.05 -2.03
C ARG A 26 -9.04 -3.62 -2.20
N PHE A 27 -8.51 -2.87 -3.16
CA PHE A 27 -8.98 -1.52 -3.47
C PHE A 27 -10.41 -1.51 -4.00
N LYS A 28 -10.75 -2.47 -4.87
CA LYS A 28 -12.10 -2.62 -5.42
C LYS A 28 -13.12 -3.02 -4.34
N GLU A 29 -12.73 -3.87 -3.39
CA GLU A 29 -13.59 -4.29 -2.28
C GLU A 29 -13.74 -3.24 -1.19
N LYS A 30 -12.67 -2.49 -0.88
CA LYS A 30 -12.65 -1.49 0.21
C LYS A 30 -11.96 -0.19 -0.21
N PRO A 31 -12.55 0.63 -1.09
CA PRO A 31 -11.90 1.84 -1.61
C PRO A 31 -11.56 2.89 -0.54
N LYS A 32 -12.27 2.87 0.61
CA LYS A 32 -12.01 3.74 1.76
C LYS A 32 -10.89 3.25 2.70
N GLY A 33 -10.16 2.21 2.31
CA GLY A 33 -9.03 1.69 3.08
C GLY A 33 -7.83 2.65 3.10
N THR A 34 -6.96 2.47 4.09
CA THR A 34 -5.66 3.15 4.13
C THR A 34 -4.66 2.33 3.31
N TYR A 35 -4.09 2.92 2.27
CA TYR A 35 -3.12 2.25 1.40
C TYR A 35 -1.77 2.93 1.45
N CYS A 36 -0.71 2.12 1.35
CA CYS A 36 0.67 2.58 1.30
C CYS A 36 1.36 2.12 0.03
N CYS A 37 2.27 2.95 -0.47
CA CYS A 37 3.21 2.54 -1.50
C CYS A 37 4.15 1.45 -0.95
N ASP A 38 4.80 0.71 -1.83
CA ASP A 38 5.70 -0.38 -1.44
C ASP A 38 6.86 0.10 -0.55
N GLU A 39 7.39 1.31 -0.77
CA GLU A 39 8.44 1.86 0.08
C GLU A 39 7.97 2.09 1.52
N CYS A 40 6.81 2.73 1.71
CA CYS A 40 6.25 2.95 3.04
C CYS A 40 5.84 1.63 3.69
N SER A 41 5.29 0.69 2.92
CA SER A 41 4.97 -0.65 3.42
C SER A 41 6.21 -1.37 3.94
N HIS A 42 7.32 -1.32 3.19
CA HIS A 42 8.57 -1.95 3.57
C HIS A 42 9.18 -1.30 4.82
N LYS A 43 9.17 0.04 4.91
CA LYS A 43 9.61 0.77 6.11
C LYS A 43 8.80 0.38 7.36
N ILE A 44 7.47 0.32 7.24
CA ILE A 44 6.58 -0.10 8.35
C ILE A 44 6.89 -1.54 8.77
N GLN A 45 7.08 -2.46 7.82
CA GLN A 45 7.44 -3.84 8.11
C GLN A 45 8.80 -3.95 8.82
N LEU A 46 9.82 -3.22 8.35
CA LEU A 46 11.14 -3.22 8.99
C LEU A 46 11.09 -2.68 10.42
N GLU A 47 10.39 -1.57 10.65
CA GLU A 47 10.23 -1.01 12.00
C GLU A 47 9.45 -1.99 12.90
N ALA A 48 8.36 -2.58 12.40
CA ALA A 48 7.60 -3.58 13.15
C ALA A 48 8.45 -4.80 13.53
N ILE A 49 9.30 -5.28 12.62
CA ILE A 49 10.26 -6.36 12.88
C ILE A 49 11.24 -5.94 13.99
N LYS A 50 11.85 -4.76 13.89
CA LYS A 50 12.77 -4.27 14.94
C LYS A 50 12.12 -4.20 16.31
N HIS A 51 10.85 -3.81 16.36
CA HIS A 51 10.07 -3.74 17.61
C HIS A 51 9.68 -5.12 18.16
N LEU A 52 9.58 -6.15 17.31
CA LEU A 52 9.23 -7.51 17.73
C LEU A 52 10.42 -8.24 18.39
N PHE A 53 11.64 -7.93 17.98
CA PHE A 53 12.86 -8.56 18.50
C PHE A 53 13.51 -7.76 19.66
N ARG A 54 12.76 -6.87 20.31
CA ARG A 54 13.19 -6.07 21.46
C ARG A 54 12.48 -6.51 22.72
#